data_AF-A0A1F3V642-F1
#
_entry.id   AF-A0A1F3V642-F1
#
_cell.length_a   1.000
_cell.length_b   1.000
_cell.length_c   1.000
_cell.angle_alpha   90.00
_cell.angle_beta   90.00
_cell.angle_gamma   90.00
#
_symmetry.space_group_name_H-M   'P 1'
#
loop_
_entity.id
_entity.type
_entity.pdbx_description
1 polymer ?
#
loop_
_entity_poly.entity_id
_entity_poly.type
_entity_poly.pdbx_seq_one_letter_code
_entity_poly.pdbx_strand_id
1 'polypeptide(L)'
;MKTKKIILTILISTLLYSNNSFPITEMRECLNSVLEKTTTFGQKEMDKRFHKLYHYCSFYGSGFCRSNVYFLLEEIKKLYPQIDLSDFKVLYLTTENRINRETQKAKFYVKDAREGRSKSDVKSHPITGWIYHFILEYNGRIYDLDYTNQISSIAKSTYIKNFFISDHSTVLNSKMLDTNAQFVSPEEILLFEVDGEKFVDNVLAGIDFADFHRYLENNNIRKQKLIEYMSGN
;
A
#
# COMPACT_ATOMS: atom_id res chain seq x y z
N MET A 1 -22.57 -11.54 -27.50
CA MET A 1 -21.85 -10.56 -26.66
C MET A 1 -21.57 -9.32 -27.50
N LYS A 2 -21.95 -8.12 -27.05
CA LYS A 2 -21.63 -6.87 -27.77
C LYS A 2 -20.21 -6.41 -27.38
N THR A 3 -19.31 -6.35 -28.34
CA THR A 3 -17.94 -5.84 -28.15
C THR A 3 -18.01 -4.35 -27.82
N LYS A 4 -17.49 -3.94 -26.66
CA LYS A 4 -17.33 -2.51 -26.34
C LYS A 4 -16.10 -1.99 -27.08
N LYS A 5 -16.29 -1.03 -27.98
CA LYS A 5 -15.20 -0.33 -28.67
C LYS A 5 -14.75 0.82 -27.78
N ILE A 6 -13.49 0.81 -27.36
CA ILE A 6 -12.85 1.98 -26.75
C ILE A 6 -12.23 2.79 -27.89
N ILE A 7 -12.57 4.06 -27.98
CA ILE A 7 -11.99 5.00 -28.95
C ILE A 7 -11.08 5.92 -28.14
N LEU A 8 -9.78 5.85 -28.42
CA LEU A 8 -8.79 6.79 -27.90
C LEU A 8 -8.61 7.90 -28.94
N THR A 9 -8.86 9.14 -28.54
CA THR A 9 -8.61 10.33 -29.37
C THR A 9 -7.36 11.02 -28.87
N ILE A 10 -6.30 11.02 -29.68
CA ILE A 10 -5.05 11.73 -29.39
C ILE A 10 -5.08 13.06 -30.15
N LEU A 11 -4.96 14.18 -29.44
CA LEU A 11 -4.85 15.51 -30.03
C LEU A 11 -3.39 15.95 -30.00
N ILE A 12 -2.78 16.12 -31.18
CA ILE A 12 -1.40 16.57 -31.31
C ILE A 12 -1.42 18.01 -31.81
N SER A 13 -0.85 18.93 -31.04
CA SER A 13 -0.65 20.30 -31.47
C SER A 13 0.51 20.38 -32.45
N THR A 14 0.25 20.87 -33.66
CA THR A 14 1.27 20.99 -34.72
C THR A 14 2.08 22.29 -34.64
N LEU A 15 1.85 23.13 -33.63
CA LEU A 15 2.45 24.47 -33.46
C LEU A 15 3.99 24.47 -33.40
N LEU A 16 4.64 23.31 -33.22
CA LEU A 16 6.09 23.17 -33.15
C LEU A 16 6.73 22.55 -34.41
N TYR A 17 5.95 22.12 -35.41
CA TYR A 17 6.48 21.45 -36.60
C TYR A 17 6.44 22.38 -37.81
N SER A 18 7.53 23.11 -38.03
CA SER A 18 7.64 24.13 -39.06
C SER A 18 7.91 23.60 -40.49
N ASN A 19 8.10 22.28 -40.67
CA ASN A 19 8.55 21.73 -41.96
C ASN A 19 7.92 20.37 -42.30
N ASN A 20 6.61 20.31 -42.57
CA ASN A 20 5.90 19.18 -43.24
C ASN A 20 6.19 17.72 -42.78
N SER A 21 6.90 17.52 -41.68
CA SER A 21 7.20 16.21 -41.10
C SER A 21 6.14 15.92 -40.06
N PHE A 22 5.20 15.04 -40.41
CA PHE A 22 4.24 14.51 -39.46
C PHE A 22 5.02 13.80 -38.33
N PRO A 23 4.75 14.07 -37.03
CA PRO A 23 5.50 13.51 -35.91
C PRO A 23 5.10 12.05 -35.66
N ILE A 24 5.39 11.19 -36.64
CA ILE A 24 5.06 9.75 -36.59
C ILE A 24 5.86 9.08 -35.47
N THR A 25 7.09 9.51 -35.21
CA THR A 25 7.95 8.94 -34.18
C THR A 25 7.40 9.24 -32.78
N GLU A 26 7.12 10.49 -32.47
CA GLU A 26 6.56 10.92 -31.18
C GLU A 26 5.14 10.36 -30.97
N MET A 27 4.34 10.27 -32.04
CA MET A 27 3.03 9.61 -31.98
C MET A 27 3.16 8.11 -31.73
N ARG A 28 4.15 7.43 -32.36
CA ARG A 28 4.44 6.01 -32.10
C ARG A 28 4.98 5.79 -30.70
N GLU A 29 5.82 6.67 -30.18
CA GLU A 29 6.30 6.63 -28.80
C GLU A 29 5.16 6.87 -27.81
N CYS A 30 4.25 7.81 -28.10
CA CYS A 30 3.04 8.01 -27.28
C CYS A 30 2.11 6.80 -27.35
N LEU A 31 1.82 6.26 -28.53
CA LEU A 31 1.01 5.04 -28.70
C LEU A 31 1.66 3.85 -28.03
N ASN A 32 2.97 3.66 -28.19
CA ASN A 32 3.71 2.60 -27.52
C ASN A 32 3.69 2.82 -26.01
N SER A 33 3.81 4.03 -25.48
CA SER A 33 3.67 4.27 -24.03
C SER A 33 2.26 3.95 -23.50
N VAL A 34 1.22 4.11 -24.33
CA VAL A 34 -0.17 3.77 -24.01
C VAL A 34 -0.42 2.27 -24.16
N LEU A 35 0.24 1.61 -25.12
CA LEU A 35 0.11 0.18 -25.41
C LEU A 35 1.03 -0.69 -24.55
N GLU A 36 2.20 -0.21 -24.15
CA GLU A 36 3.14 -0.82 -23.19
C GLU A 36 2.60 -0.75 -21.76
N LYS A 37 1.57 0.06 -21.49
CA LYS A 37 0.67 -0.13 -20.34
C LYS A 37 -0.28 -1.33 -20.50
N THR A 38 0.20 -2.39 -21.13
CA THR A 38 -0.37 -3.74 -21.11
C THR A 38 0.23 -4.45 -19.89
N THR A 39 -0.46 -4.85 -18.83
CA THR A 39 -1.89 -5.12 -18.61
C THR A 39 -2.24 -4.80 -17.17
N THR A 40 -2.36 -3.52 -16.80
CA THR A 40 -2.97 -3.18 -15.51
C THR A 40 -4.41 -3.68 -15.52
N PHE A 41 -4.72 -4.66 -14.69
CA PHE A 41 -6.08 -5.11 -14.49
C PHE A 41 -6.92 -3.94 -13.96
N GLY A 42 -8.12 -3.76 -14.52
CA GLY A 42 -9.10 -2.85 -13.95
C GLY A 42 -9.42 -3.22 -12.50
N GLN A 43 -9.68 -2.22 -11.66
CA GLN A 43 -9.83 -2.37 -10.22
C GLN A 43 -10.71 -3.54 -9.76
N LYS A 44 -11.88 -3.71 -10.38
CA LYS A 44 -12.83 -4.78 -10.05
C LYS A 44 -12.26 -6.18 -10.27
N GLU A 45 -11.37 -6.34 -11.23
CA GLU A 45 -10.75 -7.62 -11.53
C GLU A 45 -9.65 -7.92 -10.50
N MET A 46 -8.86 -6.91 -10.11
CA MET A 46 -7.88 -7.09 -9.03
C MET A 46 -8.52 -7.37 -7.68
N ASP A 47 -9.64 -6.72 -7.34
CA ASP A 47 -10.35 -7.01 -6.09
C ASP A 47 -10.82 -8.47 -6.03
N LYS A 48 -11.32 -9.01 -7.14
CA LYS A 48 -11.69 -10.43 -7.24
C LYS A 48 -10.49 -11.36 -7.07
N ARG A 49 -9.36 -11.00 -7.69
CA ARG A 49 -8.11 -11.78 -7.62
C ARG A 49 -7.52 -11.77 -6.22
N PHE A 50 -7.45 -10.60 -5.59
CA PHE A 50 -7.03 -10.48 -4.19
C PHE A 50 -7.91 -11.30 -3.26
N HIS A 51 -9.23 -11.24 -3.44
CA HIS A 51 -10.15 -12.06 -2.65
C HIS A 51 -9.87 -13.56 -2.82
N LYS A 52 -9.61 -14.02 -4.04
CA LYS A 52 -9.20 -15.42 -4.30
C LYS A 52 -7.85 -15.75 -3.67
N LEU A 53 -6.84 -14.92 -3.91
CA LEU A 53 -5.48 -15.06 -3.40
C LEU A 53 -5.48 -15.22 -1.89
N TYR A 54 -6.25 -14.41 -1.16
CA TYR A 54 -6.37 -14.55 0.29
C TYR A 54 -6.82 -15.95 0.73
N HIS A 55 -7.85 -16.51 0.08
CA HIS A 55 -8.35 -17.85 0.44
C HIS A 55 -7.34 -18.95 0.11
N TYR A 56 -6.48 -18.74 -0.90
CA TYR A 56 -5.41 -19.66 -1.25
C TYR A 56 -4.14 -19.47 -0.39
N CYS A 57 -3.87 -18.25 0.05
CA CYS A 57 -2.75 -17.90 0.90
C CYS A 57 -3.07 -18.31 2.34
N SER A 58 -2.80 -19.57 2.68
CA SER A 58 -2.88 -20.07 4.07
C SER A 58 -1.85 -19.43 5.02
N PHE A 59 -1.04 -18.50 4.53
CA PHE A 59 0.19 -18.03 5.18
C PHE A 59 0.00 -16.82 6.10
N TYR A 60 -1.21 -16.33 6.34
CA TYR A 60 -1.35 -15.18 7.26
C TYR A 60 -0.76 -15.49 8.65
N GLY A 61 0.25 -14.73 9.03
CA GLY A 61 0.81 -14.71 10.38
C GLY A 61 0.56 -13.35 11.04
N SER A 62 -0.11 -13.34 12.19
CA SER A 62 -0.25 -12.12 13.00
C SER A 62 1.12 -11.64 13.48
N GLY A 63 1.41 -10.35 13.34
CA GLY A 63 2.73 -9.77 13.63
C GLY A 63 3.77 -9.95 12.50
N PHE A 64 3.40 -10.61 11.40
CA PHE A 64 4.30 -10.88 10.26
C PHE A 64 3.89 -10.13 8.99
N CYS A 65 3.42 -8.88 9.10
CA CYS A 65 2.88 -8.09 7.97
C CYS A 65 3.83 -7.99 6.76
N ARG A 66 5.16 -7.88 6.98
CA ARG A 66 6.17 -7.94 5.90
C ARG A 66 6.08 -9.24 5.10
N SER A 67 6.11 -10.38 5.81
CA SER A 67 6.03 -11.71 5.19
C SER A 67 4.69 -11.88 4.50
N ASN A 68 3.60 -11.45 5.14
CA ASN A 68 2.26 -11.52 4.56
C ASN A 68 2.18 -10.78 3.20
N VAL A 69 2.76 -9.57 3.09
CA VAL A 69 2.83 -8.82 1.83
C VAL A 69 3.75 -9.50 0.81
N TYR A 70 4.91 -10.02 1.23
CA TYR A 70 5.82 -10.75 0.36
C TYR A 70 5.15 -11.98 -0.28
N PHE A 71 4.55 -12.85 0.54
CA PHE A 71 3.90 -14.07 0.03
C PHE A 71 2.69 -13.75 -0.85
N LEU A 72 1.98 -12.66 -0.57
CA LEU A 72 0.91 -12.19 -1.42
C LEU A 72 1.43 -11.78 -2.81
N LEU A 73 2.53 -11.04 -2.89
CA LEU A 73 3.16 -10.65 -4.16
C LEU A 73 3.70 -11.86 -4.95
N GLU A 74 4.31 -12.82 -4.26
CA GLU A 74 4.78 -14.06 -4.87
C GLU A 74 3.62 -14.89 -5.44
N GLU A 75 2.51 -15.02 -4.72
CA GLU A 75 1.32 -15.72 -5.22
C GLU A 75 0.64 -14.94 -6.36
N ILE A 76 0.66 -13.60 -6.36
CA ILE A 76 0.25 -12.78 -7.51
C ILE A 76 1.09 -13.14 -8.74
N LYS A 77 2.42 -13.09 -8.62
CA LYS A 77 3.37 -13.38 -9.71
C LYS A 77 3.19 -14.79 -10.27
N LYS A 78 2.95 -15.76 -9.40
CA LYS A 78 2.76 -17.17 -9.76
C LYS A 78 1.42 -17.45 -10.43
N LEU A 79 0.31 -16.97 -9.87
CA LEU A 79 -1.03 -17.23 -10.41
C LEU A 79 -1.37 -16.34 -11.61
N TYR A 80 -0.76 -15.16 -11.67
CA TYR A 80 -1.04 -14.13 -12.66
C TYR A 80 0.26 -13.55 -13.25
N PRO A 81 1.05 -14.36 -13.99
CA PRO A 81 2.36 -13.97 -14.51
C PRO A 81 2.34 -12.80 -15.50
N GLN A 82 1.17 -12.42 -16.01
CA GLN A 82 0.97 -11.23 -16.84
C GLN A 82 0.88 -9.92 -16.03
N ILE A 83 0.83 -10.01 -14.70
CA ILE A 83 0.82 -8.85 -13.82
C ILE A 83 2.26 -8.42 -13.56
N ASP A 84 2.56 -7.17 -13.88
CA ASP A 84 3.81 -6.56 -13.45
C ASP A 84 3.72 -6.20 -11.96
N LEU A 85 4.69 -6.66 -11.17
CA LEU A 85 4.77 -6.30 -9.75
C LEU A 85 5.15 -4.83 -9.54
N SER A 86 5.71 -4.17 -10.57
CA SER A 86 5.99 -2.73 -10.55
C SER A 86 4.71 -1.87 -10.47
N ASP A 87 3.56 -2.42 -10.88
CA ASP A 87 2.25 -1.78 -10.75
C ASP A 87 1.75 -1.71 -9.28
N PHE A 88 2.41 -2.43 -8.38
CA PHE A 88 2.10 -2.41 -6.95
C PHE A 88 3.07 -1.53 -6.19
N LYS A 89 2.55 -0.92 -5.13
CA LYS A 89 3.34 -0.20 -4.15
C LYS A 89 3.24 -0.90 -2.81
N VAL A 90 4.38 -1.24 -2.24
CA VAL A 90 4.49 -1.68 -0.85
C VAL A 90 4.76 -0.45 -0.01
N LEU A 91 3.85 -0.18 0.91
CA LEU A 91 3.90 0.94 1.84
C LEU A 91 4.46 0.44 3.16
N TYR A 92 5.58 1.00 3.58
CA TYR A 92 6.16 0.77 4.90
C TYR A 92 5.85 1.97 5.79
N LEU A 93 5.03 1.72 6.81
CA LEU A 93 4.62 2.68 7.82
C LEU A 93 5.50 2.56 9.06
N THR A 94 5.97 3.67 9.59
CA THR A 94 6.78 3.69 10.81
C THR A 94 6.76 5.07 11.49
N THR A 95 7.60 5.26 12.50
CA THR A 95 7.74 6.49 13.26
C THR A 95 9.22 6.89 13.31
N GLU A 96 9.51 8.19 13.50
CA GLU A 96 10.90 8.68 13.55
C GLU A 96 11.67 8.01 14.71
N ASN A 97 10.99 7.77 15.83
CA ASN A 97 11.54 7.06 16.98
C ASN A 97 11.97 5.63 16.66
N ARG A 98 11.23 4.92 15.79
CA ARG A 98 11.58 3.56 15.35
C ARG A 98 12.82 3.56 14.46
N ILE A 99 12.98 4.59 13.61
CA ILE A 99 14.14 4.81 12.73
C ILE A 99 15.39 5.08 13.58
N ASN A 100 15.28 6.02 14.54
CA ASN A 100 16.40 6.41 15.40
C ASN A 100 16.78 5.36 16.45
N ARG A 101 16.07 4.22 16.50
CA ARG A 101 16.26 3.11 17.45
C ARG A 101 16.16 3.52 18.92
N GLU A 102 15.57 4.68 19.21
CA GLU A 102 15.62 5.27 20.53
C GLU A 102 14.74 4.52 21.54
N THR A 103 13.59 3.96 21.12
CA THR A 103 12.81 2.99 21.92
C THR A 103 11.78 2.23 21.06
N GLN A 104 11.50 0.95 21.38
CA GLN A 104 10.32 0.21 20.87
C GLN A 104 8.97 0.71 21.46
N LYS A 105 8.99 1.83 22.18
CA LYS A 105 7.85 2.35 22.95
C LYS A 105 6.92 3.24 22.11
N ALA A 106 7.42 3.86 21.04
CA ALA A 106 6.61 4.73 20.19
C ALA A 106 5.71 3.90 19.28
N LYS A 107 4.40 4.00 19.49
CA LYS A 107 3.38 3.23 18.77
C LYS A 107 2.36 4.19 18.16
N PHE A 108 2.03 3.98 16.90
CA PHE A 108 0.77 4.50 16.36
C PHE A 108 -0.31 3.45 16.58
N TYR A 109 -1.53 3.90 16.82
CA TYR A 109 -2.63 3.02 17.20
C TYR A 109 -3.64 2.91 16.09
N VAL A 110 -4.11 1.67 15.89
CA VAL A 110 -5.11 1.33 14.90
C VAL A 110 -6.29 0.66 15.57
N LYS A 111 -7.46 0.75 14.94
CA LYS A 111 -8.62 -0.04 15.33
C LYS A 111 -8.38 -1.46 14.83
N ASP A 112 -8.24 -2.42 15.73
CA ASP A 112 -8.18 -3.82 15.35
C ASP A 112 -9.51 -4.23 14.75
N ALA A 113 -9.46 -4.60 13.48
CA ALA A 113 -10.62 -4.98 12.70
C ALA A 113 -10.65 -6.50 12.44
N ARG A 114 -9.67 -7.25 12.96
CA ARG A 114 -9.60 -8.71 12.87
C ARG A 114 -10.20 -9.41 14.10
N GLU A 115 -11.47 -9.14 14.40
CA GLU A 115 -12.22 -9.92 15.40
C GLU A 115 -13.72 -10.13 15.11
N GLY A 116 -14.18 -9.89 13.88
CA GLY A 116 -15.47 -10.45 13.42
C GLY A 116 -16.70 -10.01 14.23
N ARG A 117 -16.62 -8.89 14.95
CA ARG A 117 -17.75 -8.36 15.72
C ARG A 117 -18.54 -7.40 14.83
N SER A 118 -19.86 -7.58 14.79
CA SER A 118 -20.79 -6.78 13.99
C SER A 118 -20.57 -5.28 14.22
N LYS A 119 -20.70 -4.50 13.14
CA LYS A 119 -20.48 -3.04 13.02
C LYS A 119 -21.27 -2.13 13.99
N SER A 120 -21.97 -2.66 14.99
CA SER A 120 -22.78 -1.90 15.94
C SER A 120 -21.99 -1.30 17.12
N ASP A 121 -20.77 -1.76 17.42
CA ASP A 121 -20.04 -1.31 18.61
C ASP A 121 -18.58 -0.95 18.32
N VAL A 122 -18.35 0.28 17.84
CA VAL A 122 -17.01 0.90 17.77
C VAL A 122 -16.34 0.95 19.16
N LYS A 123 -17.10 0.82 20.25
CA LYS A 123 -16.60 0.71 21.64
C LYS A 123 -15.92 -0.63 21.97
N SER A 124 -15.93 -1.61 21.06
CA SER A 124 -15.45 -2.98 21.34
C SER A 124 -14.32 -3.48 20.42
N HIS A 125 -13.81 -2.64 19.52
CA HIS A 125 -12.64 -3.01 18.72
C HIS A 125 -11.39 -2.92 19.60
N PRO A 126 -10.59 -4.01 19.71
CA PRO A 126 -9.29 -3.91 20.38
C PRO A 126 -8.50 -2.77 19.74
N ILE A 127 -7.88 -1.93 20.55
CA ILE A 127 -6.94 -0.92 20.05
C ILE A 127 -5.57 -1.58 20.06
N THR A 128 -4.91 -1.63 18.91
CA THR A 128 -3.60 -2.27 18.78
C THR A 128 -2.55 -1.23 18.44
N GLY A 129 -1.45 -1.21 19.21
CA GLY A 129 -0.34 -0.31 19.01
C GLY A 129 0.75 -0.95 18.15
N TRP A 130 1.12 -0.30 17.04
CA TRP A 130 2.10 -0.78 16.09
C TRP A 130 3.34 0.12 16.07
N ILE A 131 4.51 -0.51 16.02
CA ILE A 131 5.80 0.18 15.83
C ILE A 131 6.17 0.33 14.34
N TYR A 132 5.56 -0.50 13.48
CA TYR A 132 5.64 -0.43 12.03
C TYR A 132 4.51 -1.26 11.41
N HIS A 133 4.23 -1.05 10.13
CA HIS A 133 3.33 -1.92 9.36
C HIS A 133 3.67 -1.94 7.87
N PHE A 134 3.38 -3.05 7.19
CA PHE A 134 3.51 -3.19 5.75
C PHE A 134 2.14 -3.37 5.11
N ILE A 135 1.88 -2.60 4.07
CA ILE A 135 0.60 -2.61 3.36
C ILE A 135 0.87 -2.70 1.87
N LEU A 136 0.04 -3.44 1.14
CA LEU A 136 0.07 -3.47 -0.32
C LEU A 136 -0.92 -2.46 -0.90
N GLU A 137 -0.53 -1.81 -1.98
CA GLU A 137 -1.32 -0.82 -2.69
C GLU A 137 -1.30 -1.09 -4.20
N TYR A 138 -2.45 -0.93 -4.83
CA TYR A 138 -2.59 -1.01 -6.27
C TYR A 138 -3.70 -0.05 -6.74
N ASN A 139 -3.36 0.85 -7.68
CA ASN A 139 -4.28 1.81 -8.31
C ASN A 139 -5.16 2.62 -7.33
N GLY A 140 -4.57 3.14 -6.27
CA GLY A 140 -5.26 4.00 -5.30
C GLY A 140 -6.05 3.24 -4.24
N ARG A 141 -5.86 1.92 -4.13
CA ARG A 141 -6.53 1.07 -3.15
C ARG A 141 -5.55 0.26 -2.32
N ILE A 142 -5.90 0.14 -1.05
CA ILE A 142 -5.15 -0.56 -0.02
C ILE A 142 -5.67 -2.00 0.11
N TYR A 143 -4.70 -2.91 0.13
CA TYR A 143 -4.84 -4.35 0.31
C TYR A 143 -4.10 -4.74 1.58
N ASP A 144 -4.71 -4.46 2.71
CA ASP A 144 -4.15 -4.75 4.03
C ASP A 144 -4.83 -5.98 4.63
N LEU A 145 -4.03 -7.00 4.93
CA LEU A 145 -4.50 -8.25 5.48
C LEU A 145 -4.92 -8.08 6.94
N ASP A 146 -4.38 -7.09 7.66
CA ASP A 146 -4.70 -6.79 9.06
C ASP A 146 -5.92 -5.86 9.22
N TYR A 147 -6.43 -5.28 8.12
CA TYR A 147 -7.49 -4.26 8.15
C TYR A 147 -8.91 -4.77 8.39
N THR A 148 -9.23 -6.03 8.11
CA THR A 148 -10.60 -6.56 8.30
C THR A 148 -10.67 -8.06 8.10
N ASN A 149 -11.62 -8.72 8.76
CA ASN A 149 -11.99 -10.11 8.48
C ASN A 149 -12.69 -10.32 7.13
N GLN A 150 -13.21 -9.24 6.52
CA GLN A 150 -13.82 -9.28 5.19
C GLN A 150 -12.85 -8.75 4.14
N ILE A 151 -12.18 -9.67 3.47
CA ILE A 151 -11.13 -9.41 2.49
C ILE A 151 -11.68 -8.54 1.36
N SER A 152 -11.37 -7.26 1.43
CA SER A 152 -11.75 -6.27 0.44
C SER A 152 -10.71 -5.18 0.42
N SER A 153 -10.40 -4.72 -0.78
CA SER A 153 -9.59 -3.52 -0.92
C SER A 153 -10.39 -2.30 -0.48
N ILE A 154 -9.70 -1.27 -0.01
CA ILE A 154 -10.31 -0.02 0.43
C ILE A 154 -9.63 1.17 -0.24
N ALA A 155 -10.39 2.20 -0.58
CA ALA A 155 -9.80 3.43 -1.12
C ALA A 155 -8.81 4.01 -0.10
N LYS A 156 -7.62 4.42 -0.56
CA LYS A 156 -6.57 5.05 0.26
C LYS A 156 -7.18 6.00 1.30
N SER A 157 -7.79 7.10 0.87
CA SER A 157 -8.32 8.13 1.80
C SER A 157 -9.25 7.59 2.89
N THR A 158 -10.03 6.55 2.58
CA THR A 158 -10.95 5.92 3.54
C THR A 158 -10.21 5.04 4.55
N TYR A 159 -9.14 4.38 4.13
CA TYR A 159 -8.29 3.57 4.99
C TYR A 159 -7.78 4.38 6.17
N ILE A 160 -7.18 5.56 5.93
CA ILE A 160 -6.66 6.37 7.04
C ILE A 160 -7.73 6.80 8.01
N LYS A 161 -8.80 7.39 7.47
CA LYS A 161 -9.87 7.97 8.27
C LYS A 161 -10.50 6.95 9.21
N ASN A 162 -10.57 5.70 8.78
CA ASN A 162 -11.25 4.65 9.52
C ASN A 162 -10.31 3.84 10.40
N PHE A 163 -9.08 3.58 9.93
CA PHE A 163 -8.18 2.62 10.54
C PHE A 163 -7.35 3.20 11.67
N PHE A 164 -6.75 4.36 11.47
CA PHE A 164 -5.87 4.96 12.48
C PHE A 164 -6.68 5.71 13.52
N ILE A 165 -6.18 5.68 14.75
CA ILE A 165 -6.75 6.42 15.87
C ILE A 165 -6.03 7.75 15.98
N SER A 166 -6.77 8.84 15.76
CA SER A 166 -6.25 10.20 15.83
C SER A 166 -6.32 10.82 17.22
N ASP A 167 -7.06 10.19 18.15
CA ASP A 167 -7.31 10.72 19.49
C ASP A 167 -6.65 9.85 20.57
N HIS A 168 -5.67 10.43 21.27
CA HIS A 168 -4.95 9.79 22.36
C HIS A 168 -5.88 9.38 23.53
N SER A 169 -6.94 10.15 23.80
CA SER A 169 -7.85 9.85 24.91
C SER A 169 -8.62 8.56 24.68
N THR A 170 -8.95 8.24 23.42
CA THR A 170 -9.53 6.95 23.01
C THR A 170 -8.60 5.78 23.35
N VAL A 171 -7.29 5.96 23.18
CA VAL A 171 -6.28 4.94 23.53
C VAL A 171 -6.16 4.79 25.04
N LEU A 172 -6.07 5.89 25.79
CA LEU A 172 -5.98 5.91 27.27
C LEU A 172 -7.14 5.18 27.96
N ASN A 173 -8.33 5.29 27.38
CA ASN A 173 -9.53 4.64 27.90
C ASN A 173 -9.63 3.15 27.54
N SER A 174 -8.80 2.65 26.62
CA SER A 174 -8.69 1.21 26.36
C SER A 174 -7.85 0.56 27.45
N LYS A 175 -8.41 -0.43 28.15
CA LYS A 175 -7.75 -1.15 29.26
C LYS A 175 -6.52 -1.99 28.83
N MET A 176 -5.96 -1.75 27.65
CA MET A 176 -4.90 -2.55 27.01
C MET A 176 -3.59 -1.78 26.83
N LEU A 177 -3.46 -0.59 27.44
CA LEU A 177 -2.24 0.18 27.29
C LEU A 177 -1.06 -0.40 28.04
N ASP A 178 0.02 -0.58 27.30
CA ASP A 178 1.37 -0.47 27.81
C ASP A 178 1.55 0.99 28.27
N THR A 179 1.48 1.23 29.58
CA THR A 179 1.54 2.58 30.19
C THR A 179 2.83 3.35 29.87
N ASN A 180 3.81 2.69 29.26
CA ASN A 180 5.07 3.27 28.83
C ASN A 180 5.13 3.59 27.32
N ALA A 181 4.07 3.30 26.56
CA ALA A 181 4.07 3.53 25.12
C ALA A 181 3.75 5.01 24.78
N GLN A 182 4.58 5.62 23.94
CA GLN A 182 4.33 6.96 23.42
C GLN A 182 3.33 6.87 22.27
N PHE A 183 2.21 7.60 22.39
CA PHE A 183 1.23 7.76 21.32
C PHE A 183 1.81 8.62 20.20
N VAL A 184 1.67 8.15 18.96
CA VAL A 184 2.02 8.87 17.73
C VAL A 184 0.75 9.11 16.93
N SER A 185 0.49 10.37 16.57
CA SER A 185 -0.71 10.71 15.80
C SER A 185 -0.55 10.33 14.32
N PRO A 186 -1.64 10.11 13.56
CA PRO A 186 -1.56 9.77 12.13
C PRO A 186 -0.77 10.76 11.28
N GLU A 187 -0.79 12.05 11.66
CA GLU A 187 -0.04 13.15 11.03
C GLU A 187 1.48 12.97 11.17
N GLU A 188 1.93 12.25 12.19
CA GLU A 188 3.33 12.00 12.53
C GLU A 188 3.84 10.65 12.02
N ILE A 189 2.95 9.82 11.46
CA ILE A 189 3.33 8.53 10.86
C ILE A 189 4.10 8.80 9.57
N LEU A 190 5.24 8.15 9.45
CA LEU A 190 6.10 8.20 8.28
C LEU A 190 5.75 7.05 7.34
N LEU A 191 5.80 7.32 6.06
CA LEU A 191 5.58 6.36 5.00
C LEU A 191 6.75 6.36 4.04
N PHE A 192 7.14 5.16 3.65
CA PHE A 192 8.02 4.89 2.52
C PHE A 192 7.27 4.07 1.49
N GLU A 193 7.49 4.38 0.21
CA GLU A 193 6.90 3.67 -0.92
C GLU A 193 7.98 2.90 -1.67
N VAL A 194 7.74 1.62 -1.90
CA VAL A 194 8.64 0.74 -2.66
C VAL A 194 7.83 0.03 -3.73
N ASP A 195 8.34 -0.04 -4.95
CA ASP A 195 7.73 -0.85 -6.01
C ASP A 195 7.67 -2.32 -5.56
N GLY A 196 6.58 -3.02 -5.89
CA GLY A 196 6.35 -4.41 -5.45
C GLY A 196 7.48 -5.35 -5.88
N GLU A 197 7.98 -5.19 -7.10
CA GLU A 197 9.13 -5.95 -7.61
C GLU A 197 10.38 -5.74 -6.74
N LYS A 198 10.78 -4.48 -6.52
CA LYS A 198 11.94 -4.14 -5.67
C LYS A 198 11.77 -4.65 -4.25
N PHE A 199 10.56 -4.62 -3.70
CA PHE A 199 10.29 -5.15 -2.37
C PHE A 199 10.55 -6.66 -2.30
N VAL A 200 10.08 -7.43 -3.29
CA VAL A 200 10.34 -8.88 -3.37
C VAL A 200 11.84 -9.16 -3.45
N ASP A 201 12.56 -8.45 -4.35
CA ASP A 201 14.01 -8.59 -4.50
C ASP A 201 14.75 -8.29 -3.19
N ASN A 202 14.33 -7.27 -2.46
CA ASN A 202 14.91 -6.90 -1.16
C ASN A 202 14.71 -7.95 -0.07
N VAL A 203 13.54 -8.60 -0.05
CA VAL A 203 13.29 -9.71 0.88
C VAL A 203 14.19 -10.88 0.54
N LEU A 204 14.32 -11.22 -0.74
CA LEU A 204 15.19 -12.29 -1.22
C LEU A 204 16.68 -12.00 -0.98
N ALA A 205 17.09 -10.74 -1.05
CA ALA A 205 18.44 -10.29 -0.72
C ALA A 205 18.78 -10.39 0.78
N GLY A 206 17.84 -10.83 1.64
CA GLY A 206 18.08 -11.07 3.05
C GLY A 206 18.22 -9.80 3.88
N ILE A 207 17.68 -8.66 3.41
CA ILE A 207 17.70 -7.41 4.19
C ILE A 207 16.93 -7.65 5.49
N ASP A 208 17.64 -7.53 6.62
CA ASP A 208 17.06 -7.71 7.95
C ASP A 208 15.98 -6.64 8.20
N PHE A 209 14.92 -7.08 8.85
CA PHE A 209 13.82 -6.23 9.29
C PHE A 209 14.30 -5.03 10.13
N ALA A 210 15.33 -5.22 10.97
CA ALA A 210 15.88 -4.16 11.80
C ALA A 210 16.55 -3.01 11.01
N ASP A 211 16.90 -3.26 9.75
CA ASP A 211 17.64 -2.33 8.87
C ASP A 211 16.84 -1.90 7.62
N PHE A 212 15.58 -2.35 7.47
CA PHE A 212 14.80 -2.05 6.27
C PHE A 212 14.66 -0.55 6.00
N HIS A 213 14.39 0.28 7.01
CA HIS A 213 14.33 1.74 6.84
C HIS A 213 15.68 2.36 6.44
N ARG A 214 16.80 1.86 6.96
CA ARG A 214 18.14 2.33 6.55
C ARG A 214 18.43 1.99 5.11
N TYR A 215 18.03 0.79 4.67
CA TYR A 215 18.10 0.43 3.27
C TYR A 215 17.30 1.42 2.41
N LEU A 216 16.09 1.79 2.83
CA LEU A 216 15.26 2.76 2.10
C LEU A 216 15.91 4.14 2.04
N GLU A 217 16.46 4.64 3.15
CA GLU A 217 17.18 5.92 3.18
C GLU A 217 18.44 5.91 2.31
N ASN A 218 19.25 4.84 2.37
CA ASN A 218 20.46 4.70 1.56
C ASN A 218 20.17 4.62 0.05
N ASN A 219 18.99 4.16 -0.33
CA ASN A 219 18.55 4.10 -1.73
C ASN A 219 17.74 5.33 -2.15
N ASN A 220 17.78 6.42 -1.37
CA ASN A 220 17.06 7.67 -1.63
C ASN A 220 15.55 7.47 -1.84
N ILE A 221 14.96 6.46 -1.18
CA ILE A 221 13.51 6.29 -1.19
C ILE A 221 12.90 7.42 -0.37
N ARG A 222 12.01 8.17 -0.99
CA ARG A 222 11.40 9.36 -0.39
C ARG A 222 10.60 8.99 0.85
N LYS A 223 10.99 9.58 1.99
CA LYS A 223 10.21 9.63 3.23
C LYS A 223 9.15 10.73 3.09
N GLN A 224 7.90 10.42 3.44
CA GLN A 224 6.79 11.37 3.43
C GLN A 224 5.88 11.13 4.64
N LYS A 225 5.12 12.14 5.06
CA LYS A 225 4.09 11.91 6.09
C LYS A 225 2.94 11.13 5.48
N LEU A 226 2.33 10.27 6.29
CA LEU A 226 1.21 9.44 5.87
C LEU A 226 0.04 10.28 5.33
N ILE A 227 -0.26 11.42 5.95
CA ILE A 227 -1.34 12.30 5.48
C ILE A 227 -1.00 13.00 4.16
N GLU A 228 0.26 13.39 3.94
CA GLU A 228 0.71 14.02 2.68
C GLU A 228 0.46 13.05 1.51
N TYR A 229 0.99 11.82 1.64
CA TYR A 229 0.79 10.74 0.67
C TYR A 229 -0.67 10.53 0.28
N MET A 230 -1.58 10.76 1.22
CA MET A 230 -2.98 10.37 1.09
C MET A 230 -3.88 11.51 0.66
N SER A 231 -3.38 12.74 0.81
CA SER A 231 -3.94 13.94 0.21
C SER A 231 -3.57 14.11 -1.26
N GLY A 232 -2.60 13.33 -1.76
CA GLY A 232 -2.11 13.44 -3.14
C GLY A 232 -1.23 14.67 -3.38
N ASN A 233 -0.67 15.25 -2.31
CA ASN A 233 0.24 16.39 -2.32
C ASN A 233 1.69 15.94 -2.11
#